data_AF-A0A941PA78-F1
#
_entry.id   AF-A0A941PA78-F1
#
_cell.length_a   1.000
_cell.length_b   1.000
_cell.length_c   1.000
_cell.angle_alpha   90.00
_cell.angle_beta   90.00
_cell.angle_gamma   90.00
#
_symmetry.space_group_name_H-M   'P 1'
#
loop_
_entity.id
_entity.type
_entity.pdbx_description
1 polymer ?
#
loop_
_entity_poly.entity_id
_entity_poly.type
_entity_poly.pdbx_seq_one_letter_code
_entity_poly.pdbx_strand_id
1 'polypeptide(L)' 'AALAAVVHGFGLKAIPDGLGGYVHNVSLALVDPQGRLVDIIDSGDAQAAAAALHSRMGA' A
#
# COMPACT_ATOMS: atom_id res chain seq x y z
N ALA A 1 4.78 -19.40 -9.09
CA ALA A 1 3.85 -19.95 -8.08
C ALA A 1 3.73 -19.04 -6.85
N ALA A 2 4.83 -18.79 -6.10
CA ALA A 2 4.79 -17.95 -4.90
C ALA A 2 4.43 -16.47 -5.15
N LEU A 3 5.03 -15.82 -6.16
CA LEU A 3 4.74 -14.41 -6.47
C LEU A 3 3.26 -14.18 -6.81
N ALA A 4 2.66 -15.06 -7.61
CA ALA A 4 1.25 -14.97 -7.97
C ALA A 4 0.31 -15.08 -6.76
N ALA A 5 0.64 -15.93 -5.78
CA ALA A 5 -0.14 -16.08 -4.55
C ALA A 5 -0.06 -14.82 -3.67
N VAL A 6 1.12 -14.20 -3.56
CA VAL A 6 1.31 -12.95 -2.80
C VAL A 6 0.59 -11.79 -3.46
N VAL A 7 0.72 -11.65 -4.78
CA VAL A 7 0.02 -10.63 -5.59
C VAL A 7 -1.48 -10.74 -5.42
N HIS A 8 -2.04 -11.96 -5.52
CA HIS A 8 -3.48 -12.17 -5.36
C HIS A 8 -3.96 -11.94 -3.92
N GLY A 9 -3.23 -12.44 -2.91
CA GLY A 9 -3.64 -12.33 -1.51
C GLY A 9 -3.62 -10.90 -0.96
N PHE A 10 -2.66 -10.08 -1.41
CA PHE A 10 -2.51 -8.69 -0.96
C PHE A 10 -3.03 -7.67 -1.97
N GLY A 11 -3.59 -8.10 -3.10
CA GLY A 11 -4.06 -7.21 -4.16
C GLY A 11 -2.95 -6.35 -4.78
N LEU A 12 -1.70 -6.82 -4.75
CA LEU A 12 -0.56 -6.07 -5.28
C LEU A 12 -0.59 -6.09 -6.81
N LYS A 13 -0.07 -5.03 -7.44
CA LYS A 13 0.16 -4.98 -8.87
C LYS A 13 1.67 -4.91 -9.12
N ALA A 14 2.23 -5.94 -9.76
CA ALA A 14 3.60 -5.89 -10.23
C ALA A 14 3.66 -4.96 -11.47
N ILE A 15 4.52 -3.94 -11.42
CA ILE A 15 4.71 -2.98 -12.50
C ILE A 15 6.05 -3.28 -13.18
N PRO A 16 6.06 -3.73 -14.45
CA PRO A 16 7.30 -3.96 -15.19
C PRO A 16 8.08 -2.67 -15.39
N ASP A 17 9.42 -2.74 -15.31
CA ASP A 17 10.31 -1.59 -15.52
C ASP A 17 10.74 -1.39 -16.99
N GLY A 18 10.42 -2.33 -17.87
CA GLY A 18 10.84 -2.33 -19.28
C GLY A 18 12.26 -2.84 -19.56
N LEU A 19 13.01 -3.24 -18.53
CA LEU A 19 14.39 -3.75 -18.60
C LEU A 19 14.49 -5.23 -18.20
N GLY A 20 13.36 -5.90 -18.03
CA GLY A 20 13.27 -7.30 -17.59
C GLY A 20 13.10 -7.47 -16.08
N GLY A 21 12.92 -6.38 -15.33
CA GLY A 21 12.65 -6.37 -13.90
C GLY A 21 11.28 -5.76 -13.54
N TYR A 22 11.18 -5.29 -12.31
CA TYR A 22 9.98 -4.65 -11.76
C TYR A 22 10.35 -3.42 -10.96
N VAL A 23 9.47 -2.42 -10.96
CA VAL A 23 9.62 -1.24 -10.11
C VAL A 23 9.56 -1.64 -8.64
N HIS A 24 10.54 -1.21 -7.85
CA HIS A 24 10.44 -1.26 -6.40
C HIS A 24 9.63 -0.05 -5.92
N ASN A 25 8.35 -0.28 -5.61
CA ASN A 25 7.52 0.72 -4.93
C ASN A 25 7.36 0.34 -3.45
N VAL A 26 7.23 1.36 -2.61
CA VAL A 26 6.90 1.21 -1.18
C VAL A 26 5.71 2.11 -0.90
N SER A 27 4.71 1.57 -0.19
CA SER A 27 3.50 2.28 0.20
C SER A 27 3.17 1.99 1.65
N LEU A 28 2.47 2.93 2.29
CA LEU A 28 1.96 2.78 3.65
C LEU A 28 0.50 2.33 3.60
N ALA A 29 0.21 1.15 4.14
CA ALA A 29 -1.16 0.65 4.28
C ALA A 29 -1.76 1.16 5.60
N LEU A 30 -2.93 1.81 5.55
CA LEU A 30 -3.68 2.21 6.74
C LEU A 30 -4.77 1.19 7.03
N VAL A 31 -4.72 0.60 8.22
CA VAL A 31 -5.66 -0.44 8.68
C VAL A 31 -6.45 0.10 9.87
N ASP A 32 -7.77 -0.10 9.86
CA ASP A 32 -8.65 0.29 10.97
C ASP A 32 -8.55 -0.70 12.16
N PRO A 33 -9.09 -0.37 13.34
CA PRO A 33 -9.04 -1.26 14.51
C PRO A 33 -9.76 -2.61 14.31
N GLN A 34 -10.65 -2.71 13.32
CA GLN A 34 -11.33 -3.96 12.96
C GLN A 34 -10.48 -4.82 12.00
N GLY A 35 -9.28 -4.37 11.64
CA GLY A 35 -8.36 -5.08 10.76
C GLY A 35 -8.64 -4.87 9.27
N ARG A 36 -9.44 -3.87 8.89
CA ARG A 36 -9.77 -3.59 7.48
C ARG A 36 -8.78 -2.59 6.89
N LEU A 37 -8.31 -2.86 5.67
CA LEU A 37 -7.53 -1.89 4.89
C LEU A 37 -8.46 -0.76 4.45
N VAL A 38 -8.13 0.48 4.85
CA VAL A 38 -9.00 1.64 4.61
C VAL A 38 -8.31 2.77 3.85
N ASP A 39 -7.00 2.66 3.59
CA ASP A 39 -6.25 3.52 2.68
C ASP A 39 -4.89 2.90 2.28
N ILE A 40 -4.32 3.36 1.15
CA ILE A 40 -2.93 3.07 0.74
C ILE A 40 -2.30 4.40 0.33
N ILE A 41 -1.25 4.81 1.03
CA ILE A 41 -0.58 6.11 0.86
C ILE A 41 0.83 5.90 0.28
N ASP A 42 1.28 6.84 -0.55
CA ASP A 42 2.66 6.86 -1.02
C ASP A 42 3.63 7.01 0.17
N SER A 43 4.64 6.15 0.25
CA SER A 43 5.64 6.22 1.32
C SER A 43 6.54 7.46 1.24
N GLY A 44 6.62 8.11 0.08
CA GLY A 44 7.30 9.39 -0.09
C GLY A 44 6.53 10.59 0.49
N ASP A 45 5.24 10.43 0.79
CA ASP A 45 4.37 11.51 1.28
C ASP A 45 3.95 11.31 2.74
N ALA A 46 4.90 11.58 3.64
CA ALA A 46 4.68 11.47 5.08
C ALA A 46 3.57 12.40 5.60
N GLN A 47 3.33 13.54 4.93
CA GLN A 47 2.28 14.48 5.33
C GLN A 47 0.90 13.94 4.99
N ALA A 48 0.71 13.38 3.80
CA ALA A 48 -0.53 12.70 3.43
C ALA A 48 -0.83 11.54 4.40
N ALA A 49 0.19 10.77 4.78
CA ALA A 49 0.02 9.67 5.74
C ALA A 49 -0.46 10.15 7.12
N ALA A 50 0.17 11.21 7.64
CA ALA A 50 -0.23 11.80 8.92
C ALA A 50 -1.65 12.40 8.85
N ALA A 51 -2.00 13.09 7.76
CA ALA A 51 -3.33 13.67 7.59
C ALA A 51 -4.42 12.58 7.50
N ALA A 52 -4.16 11.50 6.76
CA ALA A 52 -5.07 10.36 6.66
C ALA A 52 -5.31 9.71 8.03
N LEU A 53 -4.26 9.53 8.84
CA LEU A 53 -4.38 9.00 10.19
C LEU A 53 -5.26 9.89 11.08
N HIS A 54 -5.02 11.21 11.09
CA HIS A 54 -5.81 12.15 11.89
C HIS A 54 -7.28 12.18 11.48
N SER A 55 -7.56 12.20 10.17
CA SER A 55 -8.93 12.21 9.64
C SER A 55 -9.74 10.97 10.07
N ARG A 56 -9.07 9.80 10.19
CA ARG A 56 -9.72 8.54 10.55
C ARG A 56 -9.73 8.24 12.06
N MET A 57 -8.86 8.87 12.85
CA MET A 57 -8.83 8.74 14.32
C MET A 57 -9.64 9.84 15.03
N GLY A 58 -9.96 10.94 14.35
CA GLY A 58 -10.72 12.07 14.89
C GLY A 58 -12.24 11.98 14.69
N ALA A 59 -12.77 10.85 14.20
CA ALA A 59 -14.20 10.60 13.98
C ALA A 59 -14.70 9.43 14.85
#